data_AF-F8PKP7-F1
#
_entry.id   AF-F8PKP7-F1
#
_cell.length_a   1.000
_cell.length_b   1.000
_cell.length_c   1.000
_cell.angle_alpha   90.00
_cell.angle_beta   90.00
_cell.angle_gamma   90.00
#
_symmetry.space_group_name_H-M   'P 1'
#
loop_
_entity.id
_entity.type
_entity.pdbx_description
1 polymer ?
#
loop_
_entity_poly.entity_id
_entity_poly.type
_entity_poly.pdbx_seq_one_letter_code
_entity_poly.pdbx_strand_id
1 'polypeptide(L)'
;MSLSLVWLLAIIPLILYLYIRRNDKLLCQLPSEALSFSPKRFTPDVVRDAARKMAESPVVVDTLPRTGRRYIVVGGAGFLGGWMVLHLLQRGEDPRRIRIIDIRAPSRPDLKKGEAQKVAFYQADISDAAAVEAAFKAPWPPCDADAGQPEPEITVFNSAASIRFYERHTALVPRSAKVNLDGVQNVVKAACSVGATVLIYTSSGSVAVHRSRFWLWPWEKQPKYFVQVLNDDDSIVPKRHEQFFSNYAATKIRGERAVRAADKSAAAGQKTLRTGCIRPGNGIFGPGGDILCGAYLVRRDNPTWVNHILQSFSYVENCSQAHLCYERRLIDLHQGSSNPDIGGQAFTITDTGPPVTFGDCYTALTTLSPDPVFPVFSPTAMLLLAHILEFIYLSRFFLSESSSQLMRFFARFIPNITGDIINLQPSLFALTSIHLVFDDSRARLPPAKGGLGYNGCFTSLQGLCKTVDEHIKAGESGEERSLSGGISFGFGLTKASRGVDKVQKKVSEQLQLDAVGALN
;
A
#
# COMPACT_ATOMS: atom_id res chain seq x y z
N MET A 1 -51.35 14.70 17.50
CA MET A 1 -50.54 13.46 17.47
C MET A 1 -50.95 12.59 18.64
N SER A 2 -51.27 11.30 18.43
CA SER A 2 -51.59 10.40 19.55
C SER A 2 -50.38 10.26 20.48
N LEU A 3 -50.61 10.08 21.79
CA LEU A 3 -49.54 9.86 22.78
C LEU A 3 -48.58 8.74 22.32
N SER A 4 -49.13 7.70 21.68
CA SER A 4 -48.38 6.57 21.10
C SER A 4 -47.39 7.00 20.02
N LEU A 5 -47.72 7.99 19.19
CA LEU A 5 -46.82 8.53 18.16
C LEU A 5 -45.68 9.33 18.80
N VAL A 6 -45.95 10.09 19.87
CA VAL A 6 -44.93 10.83 20.62
C VAL A 6 -43.94 9.88 21.31
N TRP A 7 -44.45 8.82 21.94
CA TRP A 7 -43.61 7.78 22.54
C TRP A 7 -42.76 7.04 21.51
N LEU A 8 -43.31 6.68 20.34
CA LEU A 8 -42.55 6.06 19.26
C LEU A 8 -41.45 6.98 18.71
N LEU A 9 -41.73 8.28 18.56
CA LEU A 9 -40.76 9.28 18.12
C LEU A 9 -39.62 9.52 19.13
N ALA A 10 -39.82 9.23 20.41
CA ALA A 10 -38.78 9.34 21.44
C ALA A 10 -38.02 8.02 21.69
N ILE A 11 -38.72 6.88 21.66
CA ILE A 11 -38.16 5.56 21.99
C ILE A 11 -37.23 5.06 20.90
N ILE A 12 -37.58 5.22 19.61
CA ILE A 12 -36.76 4.69 18.50
C ILE A 12 -35.38 5.38 18.46
N PRO A 13 -35.26 6.73 18.51
CA PRO A 13 -33.96 7.38 18.56
C PRO A 13 -33.16 7.01 19.81
N LEU A 14 -33.82 6.82 20.96
CA LEU A 14 -33.16 6.39 22.19
C LEU A 14 -32.58 4.98 22.04
N ILE A 15 -33.35 4.02 21.52
CA ILE A 15 -32.88 2.64 21.27
C ILE A 15 -31.71 2.66 20.29
N LEU A 16 -31.79 3.45 19.22
CA LEU A 16 -30.70 3.58 18.25
C LEU A 16 -29.44 4.17 18.88
N TYR A 17 -29.58 5.22 19.68
CA TYR A 17 -28.48 5.83 20.41
C TYR A 17 -27.83 4.82 21.37
N LEU A 18 -28.62 4.10 22.16
CA LEU A 18 -28.12 3.07 23.07
C LEU A 18 -27.42 1.93 22.33
N TYR A 19 -27.97 1.51 21.19
CA TYR A 19 -27.33 0.52 20.32
C TYR A 19 -25.97 1.01 19.80
N ILE A 20 -25.91 2.23 19.25
CA ILE A 20 -24.68 2.84 18.73
C ILE A 20 -23.62 2.90 19.84
N ARG A 21 -23.97 3.44 21.00
CA ARG A 21 -23.03 3.56 22.14
C ARG A 21 -22.53 2.21 22.62
N ARG A 22 -23.41 1.21 22.66
CA ARG A 22 -23.04 -0.16 23.04
C ARG A 22 -22.11 -0.79 22.00
N ASN A 23 -22.47 -0.72 20.72
CA ASN A 23 -21.69 -1.33 19.65
C ASN A 23 -20.32 -0.64 19.52
N ASP A 24 -20.26 0.68 19.63
CA ASP A 24 -18.99 1.43 19.72
C ASP A 24 -18.11 0.94 20.86
N LYS A 25 -18.68 0.76 22.06
CA LYS A 25 -17.93 0.22 23.21
C LYS A 25 -17.34 -1.17 22.94
N LEU A 26 -18.00 -1.99 22.12
CA LEU A 26 -17.51 -3.32 21.75
C LEU A 26 -16.48 -3.26 20.62
N LEU A 27 -16.68 -2.39 19.64
CA LEU A 27 -15.76 -2.22 18.52
C LEU A 27 -14.47 -1.47 18.90
N CYS A 28 -14.52 -0.61 19.92
CA CYS A 28 -13.38 0.18 20.42
C CYS A 28 -12.49 -0.56 21.42
N GLN A 29 -12.67 -1.87 21.58
CA GLN A 29 -11.86 -2.67 22.50
C GLN A 29 -10.53 -3.05 21.86
N LEU A 30 -9.47 -3.11 22.67
CA LEU A 30 -8.25 -3.82 22.34
C LEU A 30 -8.28 -5.15 23.12
N PRO A 31 -8.67 -6.28 22.51
CA PRO A 31 -8.75 -7.57 23.20
C PRO A 31 -7.43 -7.98 23.81
N SER A 32 -7.46 -8.78 24.89
CA SER A 32 -6.25 -9.27 25.56
C SER A 32 -5.32 -10.06 24.63
N GLU A 33 -5.89 -10.80 23.67
CA GLU A 33 -5.17 -11.51 22.62
C GLU A 33 -4.38 -10.56 21.70
N ALA A 34 -4.95 -9.41 21.35
CA ALA A 34 -4.21 -8.39 20.59
C ALA A 34 -3.17 -7.70 21.48
N LEU A 35 -3.53 -7.39 22.73
CA LEU A 35 -2.63 -6.74 23.69
C LEU A 35 -1.37 -7.57 23.97
N SER A 36 -1.44 -8.91 23.95
CA SER A 36 -0.26 -9.76 24.18
C SER A 36 0.84 -9.60 23.13
N PHE A 37 0.51 -9.18 21.90
CA PHE A 37 1.52 -8.91 20.86
C PHE A 37 2.19 -7.55 21.02
N SER A 38 1.57 -6.64 21.76
CA SER A 38 2.05 -5.27 21.92
C SER A 38 1.57 -4.75 23.28
N PRO A 39 2.29 -5.03 24.37
CA PRO A 39 1.85 -4.64 25.71
C PRO A 39 2.12 -3.16 26.04
N LYS A 40 3.02 -2.50 25.30
CA LYS A 40 3.47 -1.13 25.56
C LYS A 40 2.97 -0.20 24.47
N ARG A 41 2.35 0.91 24.88
CA ARG A 41 1.90 2.00 23.99
C ARG A 41 2.96 3.10 23.91
N PHE A 42 2.93 3.89 22.84
CA PHE A 42 3.82 5.02 22.69
C PHE A 42 3.42 6.16 23.63
N THR A 43 4.43 6.82 24.19
CA THR A 43 4.29 8.08 24.90
C THR A 43 5.06 9.16 24.16
N PRO A 44 4.71 10.45 24.31
CA PRO A 44 5.46 11.53 23.69
C PRO A 44 6.96 11.49 24.01
N ASP A 45 7.34 11.11 25.23
CA ASP A 45 8.75 11.03 25.63
C ASP A 45 9.50 9.93 24.89
N VAL A 46 8.91 8.74 24.76
CA VAL A 46 9.48 7.64 23.97
C VAL A 46 9.66 8.05 22.51
N VAL A 47 8.71 8.79 21.95
CA VAL A 47 8.77 9.27 20.56
C VAL A 47 9.89 10.30 20.39
N ARG A 48 9.98 11.30 21.27
CA ARG A 48 11.05 12.33 21.21
C ARG A 48 12.43 11.72 21.39
N ASP A 49 12.57 10.76 22.30
CA ASP A 49 13.82 10.04 22.52
C ASP A 49 14.22 9.21 21.29
N ALA A 50 13.28 8.55 20.63
CA ALA A 50 13.55 7.83 19.38
C ALA A 50 13.99 8.76 18.26
N ALA A 51 13.31 9.89 18.08
CA ALA A 51 13.69 10.90 17.08
C ALA A 51 15.08 11.49 17.35
N ARG A 52 15.39 11.84 18.61
CA ARG A 52 16.72 12.33 19.00
C ARG A 52 17.81 11.30 18.69
N LYS A 53 17.62 10.04 19.08
CA LYS A 53 18.57 8.96 18.79
C LYS A 53 18.79 8.75 17.30
N MET A 54 17.75 8.88 16.48
CA MET A 54 17.88 8.77 15.03
C MET A 54 18.60 9.96 14.39
N ALA A 55 18.46 11.16 14.95
CA ALA A 55 19.22 12.33 14.50
C ALA A 55 20.72 12.21 14.86
N GLU A 56 21.03 11.67 16.06
CA GLU A 56 22.39 11.43 16.52
C GLU A 56 23.07 10.25 15.79
N SER A 57 22.32 9.18 15.54
CA SER A 57 22.79 7.96 14.87
C SER A 57 21.77 7.50 13.83
N PRO A 58 21.86 8.02 12.60
CA PRO A 58 20.96 7.62 11.52
C PRO A 58 21.02 6.12 11.26
N VAL A 59 19.86 5.51 11.04
CA VAL A 59 19.75 4.09 10.68
C VAL A 59 20.41 3.88 9.33
N VAL A 60 21.48 3.08 9.30
CA VAL A 60 22.14 2.65 8.07
C VAL A 60 21.36 1.49 7.47
N VAL A 61 20.93 1.65 6.22
CA VAL A 61 20.29 0.57 5.47
C VAL A 61 21.40 -0.31 4.89
N ASP A 62 21.42 -1.58 5.27
CA ASP A 62 22.38 -2.55 4.73
C ASP A 62 22.10 -2.76 3.24
N THR A 63 23.05 -2.36 2.39
CA THR A 63 22.92 -2.48 0.95
C THR A 63 23.49 -3.82 0.50
N LEU A 64 22.61 -4.69 0.01
CA LEU A 64 23.04 -5.93 -0.65
C LEU A 64 24.03 -5.62 -1.80
N PRO A 65 25.01 -6.49 -2.07
CA PRO A 65 26.02 -6.23 -3.09
C PRO A 65 25.42 -5.96 -4.46
N ARG A 66 26.09 -5.08 -5.23
CA ARG A 66 25.79 -4.85 -6.65
C ARG A 66 25.79 -6.17 -7.42
N THR A 67 24.81 -6.34 -8.29
CA THR A 67 24.63 -7.55 -9.11
C THR A 67 25.10 -7.37 -10.55
N GLY A 68 25.09 -6.13 -11.07
CA GLY A 68 25.36 -5.84 -12.47
C GLY A 68 24.26 -6.28 -13.45
N ARG A 69 23.07 -6.65 -12.97
CA ARG A 69 21.95 -7.08 -13.82
C ARG A 69 21.22 -5.89 -14.44
N ARG A 70 20.30 -6.17 -15.36
CA ARG A 70 19.33 -5.21 -15.89
C ARG A 70 18.03 -5.29 -15.10
N TYR A 71 17.39 -4.15 -14.85
CA TYR A 71 16.24 -4.00 -13.96
C TYR A 71 15.05 -3.37 -14.67
N ILE A 72 13.92 -4.05 -14.63
CA ILE A 72 12.63 -3.50 -15.04
C ILE A 72 11.78 -3.35 -13.79
N VAL A 73 11.49 -2.10 -13.40
CA VAL A 73 10.66 -1.78 -12.24
C VAL A 73 9.28 -1.34 -12.71
N VAL A 74 8.33 -2.28 -12.72
CA VAL A 74 6.92 -2.03 -13.05
C VAL A 74 6.21 -1.43 -11.84
N GLY A 75 5.56 -0.28 -12.03
CA GLY A 75 5.11 0.59 -10.94
C GLY A 75 6.25 1.43 -10.33
N GLY A 76 7.38 1.56 -11.03
CA GLY A 76 8.60 2.18 -10.52
C GLY A 76 8.53 3.69 -10.26
N ALA A 77 7.52 4.39 -10.80
CA ALA A 77 7.27 5.79 -10.49
C ALA A 77 6.41 5.95 -9.22
N GLY A 78 5.83 4.86 -8.72
CA GLY A 78 4.97 4.85 -7.54
C GLY A 78 5.72 4.90 -6.20
N PHE A 79 4.94 4.77 -5.13
CA PHE A 79 5.45 4.81 -3.74
C PHE A 79 6.49 3.72 -3.46
N LEU A 80 6.10 2.44 -3.52
CA LEU A 80 7.05 1.34 -3.26
C LEU A 80 8.07 1.17 -4.40
N GLY A 81 7.62 1.18 -5.66
CA GLY A 81 8.50 1.00 -6.81
C GLY A 81 9.60 2.06 -6.91
N GLY A 82 9.30 3.31 -6.54
CA GLY A 82 10.31 4.37 -6.47
C GLY A 82 11.41 4.06 -5.46
N TRP A 83 11.06 3.50 -4.30
CA TRP A 83 12.05 3.05 -3.32
C TRP A 83 12.87 1.84 -3.79
N MET A 84 12.32 0.99 -4.66
CA MET A 84 13.11 -0.07 -5.30
C MET A 84 14.15 0.54 -6.24
N VAL A 85 13.77 1.52 -7.06
CA VAL A 85 14.71 2.24 -7.94
C VAL A 85 15.82 2.91 -7.11
N LEU A 86 15.45 3.62 -6.05
CA LEU A 86 16.42 4.28 -5.18
C LEU A 86 17.38 3.30 -4.53
N HIS A 87 16.90 2.17 -4.01
CA HIS A 87 17.77 1.16 -3.40
C HIS A 87 18.67 0.45 -4.42
N LEU A 88 18.21 0.23 -5.65
CA LEU A 88 19.05 -0.29 -6.74
C LEU A 88 20.20 0.66 -7.05
N LEU A 89 19.94 1.97 -7.11
CA LEU A 89 20.97 2.98 -7.31
C LEU A 89 21.92 3.08 -6.10
N GLN A 90 21.38 3.04 -4.87
CA GLN A 90 22.17 3.10 -3.64
C GLN A 90 23.12 1.92 -3.48
N ARG A 91 22.74 0.71 -3.91
CA ARG A 91 23.67 -0.43 -3.94
C ARG A 91 24.69 -0.39 -5.09
N GLY A 92 24.65 0.65 -5.92
CA GLY A 92 25.63 0.91 -6.97
C GLY A 92 25.28 0.36 -8.35
N GLU A 93 24.01 0.03 -8.64
CA GLU A 93 23.62 -0.32 -10.01
C GLU A 93 23.71 0.90 -10.94
N ASP A 94 24.07 0.64 -12.20
CA ASP A 94 24.16 1.68 -13.22
C ASP A 94 22.74 2.12 -13.64
N PRO A 95 22.39 3.42 -13.62
CA PRO A 95 21.06 3.89 -14.02
C PRO A 95 20.69 3.48 -15.46
N ARG A 96 21.66 3.29 -16.36
CA ARG A 96 21.44 2.79 -17.74
C ARG A 96 20.92 1.35 -17.76
N ARG A 97 21.17 0.58 -16.70
CA ARG A 97 20.67 -0.79 -16.52
C ARG A 97 19.34 -0.83 -15.76
N ILE A 98 18.73 0.31 -15.44
CA ILE A 98 17.41 0.37 -14.79
C ILE A 98 16.43 1.05 -15.73
N ARG A 99 15.21 0.53 -15.81
CA ARG A 99 14.08 1.25 -16.41
C ARG A 99 12.82 1.14 -15.58
N ILE A 100 12.07 2.23 -15.57
CA ILE A 100 10.77 2.36 -14.93
C ILE A 100 9.68 2.15 -15.98
N ILE A 101 8.71 1.30 -15.66
CA ILE A 101 7.47 1.17 -16.41
C ILE A 101 6.33 1.58 -15.50
N ASP A 102 5.59 2.63 -15.87
CA ASP A 102 4.45 3.10 -15.08
C ASP A 102 3.46 3.83 -15.99
N ILE A 103 2.20 3.97 -15.56
CA ILE A 103 1.20 4.73 -16.28
C ILE A 103 1.43 6.24 -16.16
N ARG A 104 2.20 6.68 -15.15
CA ARG A 104 2.58 8.09 -14.92
C ARG A 104 4.09 8.23 -14.76
N ALA A 105 4.65 9.30 -15.29
CA ALA A 105 6.05 9.65 -15.07
C ALA A 105 6.33 9.92 -13.58
N PRO A 106 7.58 9.70 -13.10
CA PRO A 106 7.96 10.01 -11.71
C PRO A 106 7.62 11.45 -11.32
N SER A 107 6.81 11.61 -10.28
CA SER A 107 6.50 12.91 -9.67
C SER A 107 7.42 13.26 -8.51
N ARG A 108 7.90 12.24 -7.79
CA ARG A 108 8.67 12.40 -6.56
C ARG A 108 9.99 13.13 -6.81
N PRO A 109 10.36 14.14 -5.99
CA PRO A 109 11.60 14.90 -6.18
C PRO A 109 12.88 14.06 -6.14
N ASP A 110 12.92 13.01 -5.33
CA ASP A 110 14.04 12.08 -5.19
C ASP A 110 14.29 11.25 -6.47
N LEU A 111 13.24 10.94 -7.24
CA LEU A 111 13.34 10.28 -8.54
C LEU A 111 13.71 11.23 -9.70
N LYS A 112 13.71 12.55 -9.45
CA LYS A 112 13.95 13.59 -10.47
C LYS A 112 15.31 14.27 -10.32
N LYS A 113 16.19 13.77 -9.46
CA LYS A 113 17.51 14.34 -9.18
C LYS A 113 18.59 13.25 -9.21
N GLY A 114 19.86 13.66 -9.24
CA GLY A 114 21.01 12.76 -9.14
C GLY A 114 21.04 11.68 -10.23
N GLU A 115 21.40 10.45 -9.87
CA GLU A 115 21.39 9.31 -10.79
C GLU A 115 19.97 8.84 -11.16
N ALA A 116 18.98 9.07 -10.29
CA ALA A 116 17.61 8.61 -10.52
C ALA A 116 16.97 9.26 -11.75
N GLN A 117 17.30 10.54 -12.03
CA GLN A 117 16.82 11.23 -13.23
C GLN A 117 17.34 10.61 -14.55
N LYS A 118 18.43 9.83 -14.49
CA LYS A 118 19.05 9.17 -15.65
C LYS A 118 18.40 7.82 -15.97
N VAL A 119 17.55 7.30 -15.08
CA VAL A 119 16.85 6.03 -15.26
C VAL A 119 15.81 6.19 -16.37
N ALA A 120 15.81 5.25 -17.32
CA ALA A 120 14.87 5.31 -18.44
C ALA A 120 13.41 5.14 -17.97
N PHE A 121 12.49 5.90 -18.55
CA PHE A 121 11.05 5.81 -18.25
C PHE A 121 10.27 5.41 -19.51
N TYR A 122 9.37 4.45 -19.35
CA TYR A 122 8.43 4.01 -20.38
C TYR A 122 7.01 4.07 -19.84
N GLN A 123 6.16 4.88 -20.47
CA GLN A 123 4.77 4.98 -20.08
C GLN A 123 3.97 3.78 -20.61
N ALA A 124 3.38 2.99 -19.72
CA ALA A 124 2.51 1.87 -20.10
C ALA A 124 1.45 1.58 -19.03
N ASP A 125 0.21 1.30 -19.48
CA ASP A 125 -0.81 0.65 -18.66
C ASP A 125 -0.57 -0.87 -18.72
N ILE A 126 -0.35 -1.51 -17.58
CA ILE A 126 -0.04 -2.94 -17.56
C ILE A 126 -1.18 -3.82 -18.07
N SER A 127 -2.41 -3.31 -18.10
CA SER A 127 -3.55 -3.99 -18.69
C SER A 127 -3.54 -4.03 -20.22
N ASP A 128 -2.70 -3.22 -20.86
CA ASP A 128 -2.44 -3.27 -22.30
C ASP A 128 -1.20 -4.14 -22.58
N ALA A 129 -1.43 -5.34 -23.11
CA ALA A 129 -0.37 -6.31 -23.37
C ALA A 129 0.68 -5.78 -24.37
N ALA A 130 0.27 -5.03 -25.40
CA ALA A 130 1.17 -4.52 -26.42
C ALA A 130 2.06 -3.41 -25.86
N ALA A 131 1.48 -2.52 -25.04
CA ALA A 131 2.25 -1.46 -24.37
C ALA A 131 3.30 -2.04 -23.41
N VAL A 132 2.95 -3.08 -22.63
CA VAL A 132 3.89 -3.77 -21.75
C VAL A 132 5.01 -4.43 -22.55
N GLU A 133 4.66 -5.18 -23.60
CA GLU A 133 5.65 -5.86 -24.44
C GLU A 133 6.63 -4.86 -25.08
N ALA A 134 6.13 -3.74 -25.62
CA ALA A 134 6.96 -2.69 -26.19
C ALA A 134 7.93 -2.07 -25.17
N ALA A 135 7.44 -1.77 -23.95
CA ALA A 135 8.28 -1.22 -22.88
C ALA A 135 9.36 -2.20 -22.39
N PHE A 136 9.04 -3.50 -22.32
CA PHE A 136 9.99 -4.55 -21.97
C PHE A 136 11.06 -4.73 -23.05
N LYS A 137 10.67 -4.73 -24.33
CA LYS A 137 11.57 -4.91 -25.48
C LYS A 137 12.37 -3.67 -25.88
N ALA A 138 12.11 -2.51 -25.29
CA ALA A 138 12.83 -1.30 -25.64
C ALA A 138 14.35 -1.49 -25.48
N PRO A 139 15.18 -0.93 -26.38
CA PRO A 139 16.63 -1.16 -26.37
C PRO A 139 17.25 -0.63 -25.07
N TRP A 140 18.25 -1.35 -24.54
CA TRP A 140 19.05 -0.87 -23.41
C TRP A 140 20.08 0.15 -23.90
N PRO A 141 20.30 1.27 -23.19
CA PRO A 141 21.38 2.18 -23.51
C PRO A 141 22.75 1.47 -23.48
N PRO A 142 23.71 1.86 -24.33
CA PRO A 142 25.05 1.29 -24.29
C PRO A 142 25.70 1.55 -22.92
N CYS A 143 26.32 0.51 -22.38
CA CYS A 143 27.06 0.55 -21.12
C CYS A 143 28.47 0.02 -21.40
N ASP A 144 29.50 0.82 -21.15
CA ASP A 144 30.89 0.44 -21.45
C ASP A 144 31.32 -0.82 -20.70
N ALA A 145 30.72 -1.06 -19.53
CA ALA A 145 30.92 -2.27 -18.73
C ALA A 145 30.28 -3.54 -19.34
N ASP A 146 29.46 -3.43 -20.39
CA ASP A 146 28.91 -4.56 -21.15
C ASP A 146 29.84 -4.98 -22.31
N ALA A 147 30.85 -4.17 -22.67
CA ALA A 147 31.70 -4.44 -23.82
C ALA A 147 32.51 -5.72 -23.64
N GLY A 148 32.31 -6.70 -24.53
CA GLY A 148 32.99 -8.00 -24.49
C GLY A 148 32.51 -8.96 -23.39
N GLN A 149 31.44 -8.61 -22.66
CA GLN A 149 30.84 -9.46 -21.64
C GLN A 149 29.54 -10.12 -22.16
N PRO A 150 29.12 -11.26 -21.59
CA PRO A 150 27.78 -11.81 -21.84
C PRO A 150 26.69 -10.79 -21.51
N GLU A 151 25.57 -10.84 -22.23
CA GLU A 151 24.45 -9.95 -21.94
C GLU A 151 23.98 -10.10 -20.48
N PRO A 152 23.89 -9.00 -19.71
CA PRO A 152 23.42 -9.05 -18.34
C PRO A 152 22.03 -9.67 -18.25
N GLU A 153 21.82 -10.54 -17.27
CA GLU A 153 20.51 -11.09 -16.98
C GLU A 153 19.53 -10.00 -16.50
N ILE A 154 18.23 -10.25 -16.64
CA ILE A 154 17.18 -9.29 -16.30
C ILE A 154 16.45 -9.73 -15.03
N THR A 155 16.29 -8.80 -14.09
CA THR A 155 15.39 -8.87 -12.94
C THR A 155 14.18 -7.94 -13.16
N VAL A 156 12.98 -8.44 -12.88
CA VAL A 156 11.74 -7.67 -12.91
C VAL A 156 11.20 -7.51 -11.49
N PHE A 157 10.97 -6.27 -11.05
CA PHE A 157 10.19 -5.97 -9.86
C PHE A 157 8.83 -5.44 -10.28
N ASN A 158 7.75 -6.12 -9.88
CA ASN A 158 6.39 -5.70 -10.18
C ASN A 158 5.65 -5.26 -8.92
N SER A 159 5.54 -3.94 -8.74
CA SER A 159 4.82 -3.28 -7.66
C SER A 159 3.53 -2.60 -8.12
N ALA A 160 3.21 -2.67 -9.41
CA ALA A 160 2.00 -2.07 -9.96
C ALA A 160 0.74 -2.79 -9.45
N ALA A 161 -0.22 -2.01 -8.98
CA ALA A 161 -1.49 -2.52 -8.46
C ALA A 161 -2.58 -1.44 -8.52
N SER A 162 -3.82 -1.88 -8.75
CA SER A 162 -5.01 -1.07 -8.50
C SER A 162 -5.55 -1.38 -7.10
N ILE A 163 -5.32 -0.47 -6.16
CA ILE A 163 -5.65 -0.65 -4.74
C ILE A 163 -7.07 -0.12 -4.49
N ARG A 164 -8.08 -0.94 -4.78
CA ARG A 164 -9.51 -0.63 -4.57
C ARG A 164 -10.07 -1.40 -3.36
N PHE A 165 -9.55 -1.09 -2.17
CA PHE A 165 -9.92 -1.77 -0.93
C PHE A 165 -11.38 -1.53 -0.51
N TYR A 166 -12.05 -0.50 -1.06
CA TYR A 166 -13.39 -0.09 -0.68
C TYR A 166 -14.51 -0.88 -1.38
N GLU A 167 -14.23 -1.57 -2.49
CA GLU A 167 -15.22 -2.38 -3.22
C GLU A 167 -15.20 -3.84 -2.75
N ARG A 168 -16.37 -4.40 -2.42
CA ARG A 168 -16.53 -5.83 -2.09
C ARG A 168 -17.57 -6.59 -2.94
N HIS A 169 -18.40 -5.86 -3.69
CA HIS A 169 -19.44 -6.47 -4.51
C HIS A 169 -18.83 -7.18 -5.74
N THR A 170 -19.24 -8.42 -6.01
CA THR A 170 -18.66 -9.28 -7.06
C THR A 170 -18.74 -8.67 -8.46
N ALA A 171 -19.84 -7.97 -8.78
CA ALA A 171 -20.02 -7.28 -10.06
C ALA A 171 -18.92 -6.23 -10.37
N LEU A 172 -18.20 -5.75 -9.35
CA LEU A 172 -17.13 -4.76 -9.49
C LEU A 172 -15.73 -5.41 -9.60
N VAL A 173 -15.61 -6.73 -9.45
CA VAL A 173 -14.33 -7.46 -9.54
C VAL A 173 -13.53 -7.14 -10.81
N PRO A 174 -14.13 -7.03 -12.02
CA PRO A 174 -13.38 -6.70 -13.23
C PRO A 174 -12.52 -5.43 -13.12
N ARG A 175 -12.97 -4.45 -12.31
CA ARG A 175 -12.25 -3.19 -12.12
C ARG A 175 -10.92 -3.36 -11.38
N SER A 176 -10.83 -4.29 -10.43
CA SER A 176 -9.56 -4.64 -9.78
C SER A 176 -8.78 -5.67 -10.59
N ALA A 177 -9.47 -6.63 -11.22
CA ALA A 177 -8.87 -7.73 -11.97
C ALA A 177 -8.07 -7.25 -13.20
N LYS A 178 -8.57 -6.22 -13.90
CA LYS A 178 -7.91 -5.67 -15.09
C LYS A 178 -6.42 -5.36 -14.87
N VAL A 179 -6.07 -4.82 -13.69
CA VAL A 179 -4.68 -4.50 -13.34
C VAL A 179 -4.04 -5.61 -12.50
N ASN A 180 -4.75 -6.08 -11.46
CA ASN A 180 -4.17 -6.99 -10.47
C ASN A 180 -4.05 -8.45 -10.94
N LEU A 181 -4.74 -8.82 -12.02
CA LEU A 181 -4.69 -10.16 -12.63
C LEU A 181 -4.22 -10.07 -14.08
N ASP A 182 -5.01 -9.44 -14.95
CA ASP A 182 -4.73 -9.44 -16.39
C ASP A 182 -3.41 -8.72 -16.67
N GLY A 183 -3.21 -7.54 -16.05
CA GLY A 183 -1.96 -6.83 -16.16
C GLY A 183 -0.76 -7.56 -15.56
N VAL A 184 -0.95 -8.33 -14.49
CA VAL A 184 0.12 -9.18 -13.92
C VAL A 184 0.49 -10.30 -14.89
N GLN A 185 -0.49 -10.93 -15.53
CA GLN A 185 -0.26 -11.95 -16.55
C GLN A 185 0.49 -11.37 -17.76
N ASN A 186 0.17 -10.14 -18.18
CA ASN A 186 0.91 -9.45 -19.24
C ASN A 186 2.38 -9.22 -18.84
N VAL A 187 2.64 -8.79 -17.62
CA VAL A 187 4.01 -8.62 -17.08
C VAL A 187 4.79 -9.95 -17.07
N VAL A 188 4.16 -11.04 -16.63
CA VAL A 188 4.80 -12.38 -16.64
C VAL A 188 5.15 -12.80 -18.08
N LYS A 189 4.21 -12.67 -19.02
CA LYS A 189 4.45 -12.98 -20.44
C LYS A 189 5.59 -12.15 -21.04
N ALA A 190 5.57 -10.84 -20.78
CA ALA A 190 6.60 -9.93 -21.27
C ALA A 190 7.98 -10.25 -20.66
N ALA A 191 8.04 -10.58 -19.36
CA ALA A 191 9.27 -11.01 -18.68
C ALA A 191 9.86 -12.27 -19.32
N CYS A 192 9.04 -13.29 -19.61
CA CYS A 192 9.50 -14.48 -20.34
C CYS A 192 9.99 -14.11 -21.75
N SER A 193 9.29 -13.21 -22.46
CA SER A 193 9.62 -12.83 -23.84
C SER A 193 10.98 -12.13 -24.00
N VAL A 194 11.44 -11.42 -22.97
CA VAL A 194 12.75 -10.74 -22.96
C VAL A 194 13.85 -11.55 -22.29
N GLY A 195 13.56 -12.79 -21.89
CA GLY A 195 14.56 -13.66 -21.25
C GLY A 195 14.91 -13.24 -19.82
N ALA A 196 13.97 -12.68 -19.07
CA ALA A 196 14.19 -12.40 -17.65
C ALA A 196 14.36 -13.70 -16.86
N THR A 197 15.32 -13.71 -15.92
CA THR A 197 15.58 -14.89 -15.07
C THR A 197 15.04 -14.71 -13.66
N VAL A 198 14.67 -13.49 -13.24
CA VAL A 198 14.04 -13.22 -11.94
C VAL A 198 12.83 -12.30 -12.11
N LEU A 199 11.71 -12.64 -11.49
CA LEU A 199 10.55 -11.77 -11.34
C LEU A 199 10.00 -11.83 -9.91
N ILE A 200 9.94 -10.67 -9.26
CA ILE A 200 9.41 -10.55 -7.90
C ILE A 200 8.20 -9.64 -7.91
N TYR A 201 7.09 -10.15 -7.38
CA TYR A 201 5.81 -9.46 -7.32
C TYR A 201 5.51 -8.97 -5.91
N THR A 202 5.12 -7.71 -5.78
CA THR A 202 4.55 -7.20 -4.54
C THR A 202 3.10 -7.65 -4.44
N SER A 203 2.85 -8.71 -3.68
CA SER A 203 1.52 -9.11 -3.21
C SER A 203 1.11 -8.23 -2.02
N SER A 204 0.29 -8.75 -1.10
CA SER A 204 -0.11 -8.04 0.11
C SER A 204 -0.40 -9.03 1.23
N GLY A 205 0.00 -8.75 2.47
CA GLY A 205 -0.44 -9.52 3.63
C GLY A 205 -1.97 -9.53 3.75
N SER A 206 -2.63 -8.46 3.30
CA SER A 206 -4.08 -8.34 3.32
C SER A 206 -4.82 -9.42 2.49
N VAL A 207 -4.13 -10.17 1.62
CA VAL A 207 -4.76 -11.29 0.89
C VAL A 207 -5.29 -12.40 1.81
N ALA A 208 -4.73 -12.53 3.01
CA ALA A 208 -5.15 -13.52 4.01
C ALA A 208 -6.25 -13.01 4.97
N VAL A 209 -6.60 -11.72 4.90
CA VAL A 209 -7.56 -11.10 5.82
C VAL A 209 -8.97 -11.60 5.54
N HIS A 210 -9.59 -12.21 6.55
CA HIS A 210 -11.01 -12.57 6.53
C HIS A 210 -11.86 -11.38 6.92
N ARG A 211 -12.94 -11.15 6.16
CA ARG A 211 -13.89 -10.11 6.51
C ARG A 211 -14.69 -10.46 7.76
N SER A 212 -15.14 -9.43 8.46
CA SER A 212 -16.02 -9.57 9.63
C SER A 212 -17.35 -8.82 9.48
N ARG A 213 -18.25 -9.04 10.44
CA ARG A 213 -19.50 -8.29 10.63
C ARG A 213 -19.35 -7.41 11.88
N PHE A 214 -19.66 -6.13 11.71
CA PHE A 214 -19.51 -5.10 12.75
C PHE A 214 -20.83 -4.62 13.35
N TRP A 215 -21.96 -5.12 12.86
CA TRP A 215 -23.30 -4.92 13.44
C TRP A 215 -23.57 -6.00 14.47
N LEU A 216 -23.12 -5.85 15.72
CA LEU A 216 -23.17 -6.92 16.71
C LEU A 216 -24.56 -7.13 17.30
N TRP A 217 -24.93 -8.40 17.50
CA TRP A 217 -26.15 -8.75 18.22
C TRP A 217 -26.03 -8.47 19.72
N PRO A 218 -27.14 -8.31 20.44
CA PRO A 218 -27.14 -8.02 21.87
C PRO A 218 -26.48 -9.06 22.79
N TRP A 219 -26.07 -10.22 22.29
CA TRP A 219 -25.34 -11.25 23.05
C TRP A 219 -23.88 -11.39 22.62
N GLU A 220 -23.47 -10.71 21.53
CA GLU A 220 -22.09 -10.75 21.05
C GLU A 220 -21.22 -9.77 21.82
N LYS A 221 -19.97 -10.18 22.08
CA LYS A 221 -18.97 -9.37 22.80
C LYS A 221 -17.91 -8.76 21.89
N GLN A 222 -17.69 -9.37 20.72
CA GLN A 222 -16.73 -8.89 19.72
C GLN A 222 -17.09 -9.43 18.34
N PRO A 223 -16.62 -8.79 17.24
CA PRO A 223 -16.73 -9.34 15.90
C PRO A 223 -16.07 -10.73 15.77
N LYS A 224 -16.56 -11.55 14.83
CA LYS A 224 -15.83 -12.76 14.42
C LYS A 224 -14.50 -12.35 13.75
N TYR A 225 -13.41 -13.07 13.97
CA TYR A 225 -12.09 -12.70 13.40
C TYR A 225 -11.65 -11.27 13.76
N PHE A 226 -11.96 -10.83 14.99
CA PHE A 226 -11.59 -9.48 15.44
C PHE A 226 -10.08 -9.33 15.65
N VAL A 227 -9.41 -10.39 16.09
CA VAL A 227 -7.95 -10.52 16.06
C VAL A 227 -7.60 -11.59 15.03
N GLN A 228 -6.67 -11.29 14.13
CA GLN A 228 -6.18 -12.23 13.13
C GLN A 228 -4.66 -12.23 13.13
N VAL A 229 -4.07 -13.38 13.43
CA VAL A 229 -2.64 -13.64 13.24
C VAL A 229 -2.48 -14.29 11.88
N LEU A 230 -1.79 -13.60 10.98
CA LEU A 230 -1.69 -13.93 9.56
C LEU A 230 -0.23 -14.15 9.20
N ASN A 231 0.06 -15.15 8.39
CA ASN A 231 1.39 -15.45 7.88
C ASN A 231 1.31 -15.73 6.37
N ASP A 232 2.33 -16.39 5.83
CA ASP A 232 2.40 -16.76 4.43
C ASP A 232 1.85 -18.17 4.11
N ASP A 233 1.19 -18.83 5.06
CA ASP A 233 0.47 -20.08 4.80
C ASP A 233 -0.73 -19.84 3.86
N ASP A 234 -0.82 -20.62 2.80
CA ASP A 234 -1.95 -20.54 1.85
C ASP A 234 -3.24 -21.15 2.44
N SER A 235 -3.15 -21.94 3.52
CA SER A 235 -4.31 -22.57 4.16
C SER A 235 -5.25 -21.56 4.82
N ILE A 236 -4.70 -20.44 5.32
CA ILE A 236 -5.46 -19.37 5.99
C ILE A 236 -6.10 -18.39 5.01
N VAL A 237 -5.69 -18.40 3.74
CA VAL A 237 -6.19 -17.49 2.72
C VAL A 237 -7.67 -17.79 2.41
N PRO A 238 -8.55 -16.77 2.39
CA PRO A 238 -9.95 -16.94 2.00
C PRO A 238 -10.13 -17.70 0.67
N LYS A 239 -11.09 -18.61 0.61
CA LYS A 239 -11.34 -19.45 -0.59
C LYS A 239 -12.54 -18.97 -1.40
N ARG A 240 -13.52 -18.36 -0.74
CA ARG A 240 -14.75 -17.82 -1.36
C ARG A 240 -14.66 -16.30 -1.45
N HIS A 241 -15.23 -15.71 -2.49
CA HIS A 241 -15.14 -14.26 -2.74
C HIS A 241 -15.65 -13.43 -1.55
N GLU A 242 -16.79 -13.86 -1.00
CA GLU A 242 -17.46 -13.30 0.17
C GLU A 242 -16.77 -13.61 1.50
N GLN A 243 -15.58 -14.20 1.51
CA GLN A 243 -14.74 -14.28 2.70
C GLN A 243 -13.64 -13.21 2.68
N PHE A 244 -13.23 -12.74 1.49
CA PHE A 244 -12.29 -11.64 1.35
C PHE A 244 -12.91 -10.34 1.87
N PHE A 245 -12.07 -9.48 2.46
CA PHE A 245 -12.49 -8.15 2.87
C PHE A 245 -12.89 -7.28 1.68
N SER A 246 -12.21 -7.41 0.54
CA SER A 246 -12.43 -6.60 -0.67
C SER A 246 -12.13 -7.37 -1.97
N ASN A 247 -12.61 -6.81 -3.08
CA ASN A 247 -12.25 -7.23 -4.43
C ASN A 247 -10.73 -7.07 -4.70
N TYR A 248 -10.09 -6.10 -4.05
CA TYR A 248 -8.64 -5.93 -4.12
C TYR A 248 -7.92 -7.19 -3.62
N ALA A 249 -8.25 -7.70 -2.44
CA ALA A 249 -7.63 -8.91 -1.89
C ALA A 249 -7.88 -10.13 -2.77
N ALA A 250 -9.14 -10.31 -3.20
CA ALA A 250 -9.55 -11.42 -4.05
C ALA A 250 -8.84 -11.43 -5.42
N THR A 251 -8.49 -10.27 -5.96
CA THR A 251 -7.78 -10.16 -7.24
C THR A 251 -6.26 -10.22 -7.06
N LYS A 252 -5.72 -9.63 -6.00
CA LYS A 252 -4.28 -9.69 -5.68
C LYS A 252 -3.80 -11.12 -5.44
N ILE A 253 -4.56 -11.96 -4.73
CA ILE A 253 -4.18 -13.37 -4.56
C ILE A 253 -4.21 -14.15 -5.88
N ARG A 254 -5.11 -13.81 -6.81
CA ARG A 254 -5.13 -14.43 -8.15
C ARG A 254 -3.89 -14.03 -8.96
N GLY A 255 -3.51 -12.75 -8.92
CA GLY A 255 -2.27 -12.27 -9.52
C GLY A 255 -1.04 -12.91 -8.90
N GLU A 256 -0.99 -13.03 -7.56
CA GLU A 256 0.09 -13.72 -6.85
C GLU A 256 0.23 -15.17 -7.30
N ARG A 257 -0.88 -15.92 -7.35
CA ARG A 257 -0.88 -17.31 -7.82
C ARG A 257 -0.39 -17.42 -9.26
N ALA A 258 -0.74 -16.48 -10.14
CA ALA A 258 -0.25 -16.47 -11.52
C ALA A 258 1.27 -16.28 -11.60
N VAL A 259 1.83 -15.38 -10.78
CA VAL A 259 3.29 -15.18 -10.69
C VAL A 259 3.99 -16.41 -10.12
N ARG A 260 3.47 -16.97 -9.04
CA ARG A 260 4.03 -18.17 -8.38
C ARG A 260 4.02 -19.38 -9.30
N ALA A 261 2.93 -19.58 -10.04
CA ALA A 261 2.82 -20.64 -11.03
C ALA A 261 3.78 -20.48 -12.23
N ALA A 262 4.33 -19.29 -12.43
CA ALA A 262 5.31 -19.03 -13.49
C ALA A 262 6.76 -19.36 -13.08
N ASP A 263 7.04 -19.75 -11.82
CA ASP A 263 8.38 -20.22 -11.43
C ASP A 263 8.79 -21.42 -12.30
N LYS A 264 10.03 -21.42 -12.76
CA LYS A 264 10.62 -22.42 -13.67
C LYS A 264 10.01 -22.45 -15.08
N SER A 265 9.29 -21.40 -15.48
CA SER A 265 8.85 -21.26 -16.88
C SER A 265 10.02 -21.00 -17.82
N ALA A 266 9.94 -21.53 -19.04
CA ALA A 266 10.90 -21.22 -20.09
C ALA A 266 10.82 -19.73 -20.48
N ALA A 267 11.98 -19.10 -20.61
CA ALA A 267 12.14 -17.72 -21.05
C ALA A 267 13.02 -17.67 -22.31
N ALA A 268 12.92 -16.58 -23.07
CA ALA A 268 13.69 -16.40 -24.30
C ALA A 268 15.20 -16.54 -24.07
N GLY A 269 15.90 -17.08 -25.07
CA GLY A 269 17.34 -17.36 -24.98
C GLY A 269 17.70 -18.58 -24.14
N GLN A 270 16.82 -19.60 -24.10
CA GLN A 270 17.01 -20.84 -23.32
C GLN A 270 17.19 -20.59 -21.81
N LYS A 271 16.64 -19.49 -21.31
CA LYS A 271 16.68 -19.08 -19.91
C LYS A 271 15.48 -19.66 -19.14
N THR A 272 15.59 -19.69 -17.83
CA THR A 272 14.50 -20.13 -16.93
C THR A 272 14.10 -18.98 -16.02
N LEU A 273 12.81 -18.64 -15.98
CA LEU A 273 12.28 -17.61 -15.10
C LEU A 273 12.13 -18.17 -13.68
N ARG A 274 12.73 -17.51 -12.70
CA ARG A 274 12.49 -17.75 -11.26
C ARG A 274 11.57 -16.67 -10.72
N THR A 275 10.57 -17.06 -9.93
CA THR A 275 9.59 -16.10 -9.41
C THR A 275 9.47 -16.13 -7.88
N GLY A 276 8.94 -15.04 -7.33
CA GLY A 276 8.67 -14.91 -5.91
C GLY A 276 7.67 -13.79 -5.62
N CYS A 277 7.02 -13.85 -4.47
CA CYS A 277 6.08 -12.83 -4.02
C CYS A 277 6.42 -12.33 -2.60
N ILE A 278 6.31 -11.02 -2.39
CA ILE A 278 6.38 -10.42 -1.05
C ILE A 278 4.96 -10.03 -0.62
N ARG A 279 4.56 -10.34 0.61
CA ARG A 279 3.29 -9.97 1.25
C ARG A 279 3.56 -8.98 2.38
N PRO A 280 3.68 -7.67 2.09
CA PRO A 280 3.88 -6.67 3.14
C PRO A 280 2.69 -6.63 4.09
N GLY A 281 2.96 -6.48 5.39
CA GLY A 281 1.95 -6.21 6.40
C GLY A 281 1.08 -5.02 6.01
N ASN A 282 -0.15 -5.00 6.52
CA ASN A 282 -1.09 -3.94 6.20
C ASN A 282 -0.82 -2.71 7.09
N GLY A 283 -0.62 -1.49 6.60
CA GLY A 283 -0.23 -1.10 5.24
C GLY A 283 1.22 -0.59 5.20
N ILE A 284 1.70 -0.34 3.97
CA ILE A 284 3.02 0.25 3.77
C ILE A 284 2.94 1.75 4.00
N PHE A 285 3.85 2.31 4.81
CA PHE A 285 3.92 3.74 5.09
C PHE A 285 5.35 4.27 4.95
N GLY A 286 5.49 5.58 4.78
CA GLY A 286 6.78 6.23 4.60
C GLY A 286 6.76 7.41 3.61
N PRO A 287 7.91 8.08 3.47
CA PRO A 287 8.09 9.16 2.50
C PRO A 287 7.86 8.73 1.05
N GLY A 288 7.37 9.64 0.20
CA GLY A 288 7.15 9.38 -1.23
C GLY A 288 5.72 8.95 -1.60
N GLY A 289 4.73 9.35 -0.79
CA GLY A 289 3.32 9.30 -1.18
C GLY A 289 2.52 8.11 -0.67
N ASP A 290 2.74 7.68 0.58
CA ASP A 290 1.84 6.72 1.23
C ASP A 290 0.41 7.26 1.40
N ILE A 291 -0.54 6.38 1.76
CA ILE A 291 -1.96 6.74 2.03
C ILE A 291 -2.32 6.66 3.52
N LEU A 292 -1.32 6.44 4.38
CA LEU A 292 -1.39 6.26 5.83
C LEU A 292 -0.65 7.39 6.55
N CYS A 293 0.52 7.13 7.14
CA CYS A 293 1.18 8.02 8.09
C CYS A 293 1.69 9.32 7.44
N GLY A 294 2.36 9.23 6.29
CA GLY A 294 2.74 10.42 5.52
C GLY A 294 1.52 11.18 5.01
N ALA A 295 0.46 10.46 4.62
CA ALA A 295 -0.79 11.10 4.22
C ALA A 295 -1.51 11.83 5.36
N TYR A 296 -1.37 11.39 6.61
CA TYR A 296 -1.94 12.08 7.76
C TYR A 296 -1.29 13.46 7.96
N LEU A 297 0.02 13.56 7.76
CA LEU A 297 0.75 14.83 7.81
C LEU A 297 0.25 15.79 6.72
N VAL A 298 0.13 15.30 5.49
CA VAL A 298 -0.30 16.11 4.34
C VAL A 298 -1.76 16.57 4.46
N ARG A 299 -2.66 15.70 4.96
CA ARG A 299 -4.09 16.01 5.07
C ARG A 299 -4.42 16.92 6.25
N ARG A 300 -3.58 16.92 7.29
CA ARG A 300 -3.74 17.61 8.58
C ARG A 300 -4.98 17.17 9.37
N ASP A 301 -6.17 17.23 8.81
CA ASP A 301 -7.40 16.73 9.44
C ASP A 301 -7.68 15.26 9.07
N ASN A 302 -7.69 14.38 10.07
CA ASN A 302 -7.78 12.94 9.88
C ASN A 302 -8.85 12.31 10.79
N PRO A 303 -10.14 12.42 10.43
CA PRO A 303 -11.21 11.72 11.14
C PRO A 303 -10.97 10.22 11.23
N THR A 304 -11.13 9.65 12.42
CA THR A 304 -10.80 8.25 12.70
C THR A 304 -11.74 7.62 13.72
N TRP A 305 -11.80 6.29 13.72
CA TRP A 305 -12.50 5.48 14.73
C TRP A 305 -11.73 4.20 15.05
N VAL A 306 -10.45 4.16 14.68
CA VAL A 306 -9.60 2.96 14.70
C VAL A 306 -8.34 3.14 15.52
N ASN A 307 -8.26 4.17 16.36
CA ASN A 307 -7.07 4.49 17.17
C ASN A 307 -6.63 3.33 18.09
N HIS A 308 -7.55 2.47 18.52
CA HIS A 308 -7.27 1.29 19.35
C HIS A 308 -6.86 0.06 18.53
N ILE A 309 -7.04 0.08 17.20
CA ILE A 309 -6.78 -1.08 16.35
C ILE A 309 -5.28 -1.30 16.20
N LEU A 310 -4.87 -2.56 16.42
CA LEU A 310 -3.49 -3.03 16.36
C LEU A 310 -3.17 -3.53 14.95
N GLN A 311 -2.00 -3.16 14.44
CA GLN A 311 -1.65 -3.37 13.05
C GLN A 311 -0.13 -3.59 12.90
N SER A 312 0.31 -4.67 12.24
CA SER A 312 1.69 -4.79 11.79
C SER A 312 1.91 -3.99 10.50
N PHE A 313 2.42 -2.77 10.64
CA PHE A 313 2.81 -1.91 9.52
C PHE A 313 4.11 -2.39 8.86
N SER A 314 4.38 -1.86 7.66
CA SER A 314 5.65 -2.03 6.97
C SER A 314 6.16 -0.68 6.47
N TYR A 315 7.30 -0.24 6.96
CA TYR A 315 8.00 0.92 6.45
C TYR A 315 8.47 0.65 5.02
N VAL A 316 8.35 1.64 4.14
CA VAL A 316 8.55 1.44 2.71
C VAL A 316 9.96 0.99 2.33
N GLU A 317 10.98 1.47 3.03
CA GLU A 317 12.36 1.04 2.82
C GLU A 317 12.57 -0.42 3.24
N ASN A 318 12.00 -0.81 4.38
CA ASN A 318 11.97 -2.20 4.83
C ASN A 318 11.31 -3.11 3.78
N CYS A 319 10.19 -2.68 3.21
CA CYS A 319 9.48 -3.40 2.16
C CYS A 319 10.33 -3.51 0.87
N SER A 320 10.99 -2.43 0.45
CA SER A 320 11.91 -2.44 -0.70
C SER A 320 13.09 -3.40 -0.46
N GLN A 321 13.70 -3.38 0.73
CA GLN A 321 14.78 -4.31 1.09
C GLN A 321 14.34 -5.77 1.04
N ALA A 322 13.13 -6.11 1.49
CA ALA A 322 12.61 -7.47 1.38
C ALA A 322 12.58 -7.99 -0.08
N HIS A 323 12.29 -7.12 -1.05
CA HIS A 323 12.33 -7.48 -2.47
C HIS A 323 13.75 -7.74 -2.95
N LEU A 324 14.72 -6.92 -2.53
CA LEU A 324 16.13 -7.15 -2.86
C LEU A 324 16.69 -8.42 -2.19
N CYS A 325 16.29 -8.72 -0.95
CA CYS A 325 16.62 -9.99 -0.30
C CYS A 325 16.12 -11.17 -1.12
N TYR A 326 14.85 -11.14 -1.54
CA TYR A 326 14.30 -12.24 -2.34
C TYR A 326 14.98 -12.33 -3.72
N GLU A 327 15.32 -11.19 -4.32
CA GLU A 327 16.10 -11.17 -5.56
C GLU A 327 17.41 -11.93 -5.38
N ARG A 328 18.19 -11.57 -4.36
CA ARG A 328 19.46 -12.21 -4.06
C ARG A 328 19.28 -13.72 -3.89
N ARG A 329 18.25 -14.15 -3.16
CA ARG A 329 17.96 -15.58 -2.98
C ARG A 329 17.66 -16.30 -4.29
N LEU A 330 16.87 -15.71 -5.18
CA LEU A 330 16.53 -16.31 -6.47
C LEU A 330 17.74 -16.34 -7.41
N ILE A 331 18.61 -15.32 -7.38
CA ILE A 331 19.89 -15.32 -8.10
C ILE A 331 20.78 -16.45 -7.60
N ASP A 332 20.99 -16.57 -6.28
CA ASP A 332 21.84 -17.61 -5.70
C ASP A 332 21.35 -19.01 -6.08
N LEU A 333 20.02 -19.24 -6.01
CA LEU A 333 19.42 -20.52 -6.41
C LEU A 333 19.55 -20.78 -7.91
N HIS A 334 19.43 -19.75 -8.75
CA HIS A 334 19.66 -19.88 -10.18
C HIS A 334 21.12 -20.24 -10.51
N GLN A 335 22.06 -19.78 -9.69
CA GLN A 335 23.50 -20.06 -9.79
C GLN A 335 23.93 -21.38 -9.13
N GLY A 336 22.99 -22.20 -8.62
CA GLY A 336 23.28 -23.53 -8.07
C GLY A 336 23.55 -23.57 -6.55
N SER A 337 23.10 -22.57 -5.79
CA SER A 337 23.15 -22.62 -4.32
C SER A 337 22.48 -23.87 -3.76
N SER A 338 23.09 -24.49 -2.74
CA SER A 338 22.57 -25.66 -2.01
C SER A 338 21.50 -25.33 -0.96
N ASN A 339 21.17 -24.05 -0.79
CA ASN A 339 20.11 -23.62 0.13
C ASN A 339 18.73 -24.16 -0.34
N PRO A 340 17.74 -24.26 0.57
CA PRO A 340 16.39 -24.70 0.18
C PRO A 340 15.80 -23.86 -0.96
N ASP A 341 15.17 -24.54 -1.93
CA ASP A 341 14.53 -23.89 -3.06
C ASP A 341 13.26 -23.16 -2.62
N ILE A 342 13.28 -21.83 -2.73
CA ILE A 342 12.17 -20.95 -2.35
C ILE A 342 11.52 -20.25 -3.55
N GLY A 343 11.81 -20.67 -4.78
CA GLY A 343 11.12 -20.16 -5.97
C GLY A 343 9.62 -20.48 -5.96
N GLY A 344 8.82 -19.60 -6.54
CA GLY A 344 7.36 -19.71 -6.59
C GLY A 344 6.65 -19.55 -5.24
N GLN A 345 7.34 -19.11 -4.20
CA GLN A 345 6.77 -18.91 -2.86
C GLN A 345 6.40 -17.44 -2.60
N ALA A 346 5.64 -17.22 -1.52
CA ALA A 346 5.28 -15.90 -1.03
C ALA A 346 5.80 -15.72 0.40
N PHE A 347 6.35 -14.56 0.75
CA PHE A 347 6.86 -14.28 2.11
C PHE A 347 6.18 -13.08 2.72
N THR A 348 5.63 -13.24 3.92
CA THR A 348 5.08 -12.14 4.72
C THR A 348 6.22 -11.34 5.36
N ILE A 349 6.14 -10.00 5.31
CA ILE A 349 7.13 -9.11 5.92
C ILE A 349 6.47 -7.99 6.73
N THR A 350 7.08 -7.61 7.84
CA THR A 350 6.66 -6.48 8.68
C THR A 350 7.87 -5.71 9.19
N ASP A 351 7.63 -4.55 9.79
CA ASP A 351 8.69 -3.86 10.53
C ASP A 351 9.25 -4.70 11.68
N THR A 352 10.47 -4.38 12.08
CA THR A 352 11.10 -4.99 13.26
C THR A 352 10.43 -4.47 14.53
N GLY A 353 10.23 -5.36 15.50
CA GLY A 353 9.58 -5.05 16.77
C GLY A 353 8.09 -5.40 16.79
N PRO A 354 7.40 -5.10 17.90
CA PRO A 354 5.99 -5.43 18.05
C PRO A 354 5.11 -4.57 17.13
N PRO A 355 3.93 -5.08 16.71
CA PRO A 355 2.94 -4.25 16.02
C PRO A 355 2.51 -3.07 16.90
N VAL A 356 2.00 -2.02 16.27
CA VAL A 356 1.57 -0.79 16.95
C VAL A 356 0.11 -0.52 16.66
N THR A 357 -0.55 0.30 17.47
CA THR A 357 -1.90 0.74 17.16
C THR A 357 -1.89 1.95 16.24
N PHE A 358 -3.01 2.23 15.57
CA PHE A 358 -3.13 3.52 14.89
C PHE A 358 -2.97 4.69 15.87
N GLY A 359 -3.42 4.56 17.11
CA GLY A 359 -3.25 5.55 18.17
C GLY A 359 -1.78 5.79 18.51
N ASP A 360 -0.94 4.75 18.52
CA ASP A 360 0.51 4.91 18.67
C ASP A 360 1.10 5.73 17.50
N CYS A 361 0.68 5.45 16.26
CA CYS A 361 1.07 6.26 15.11
C CYS A 361 0.62 7.71 15.28
N TYR A 362 -0.62 7.95 15.73
CA TYR A 362 -1.14 9.30 15.95
C TYR A 362 -0.31 10.03 17.00
N THR A 363 -0.04 9.41 18.16
CA THR A 363 0.84 9.97 19.19
C THR A 363 2.22 10.31 18.65
N ALA A 364 2.80 9.45 17.80
CA ALA A 364 4.09 9.73 17.19
C ALA A 364 4.04 10.96 16.27
N LEU A 365 3.05 11.02 15.38
CA LEU A 365 2.90 12.12 14.43
C LEU A 365 2.61 13.46 15.13
N THR A 366 1.67 13.50 16.08
CA THR A 366 1.33 14.73 16.82
C THR A 366 2.43 15.20 17.76
N THR A 367 3.33 14.30 18.17
CA THR A 367 4.48 14.67 19.01
C THR A 367 5.59 15.31 18.19
N LEU A 368 5.76 14.87 16.94
CA LEU A 368 6.86 15.31 16.06
C LEU A 368 6.46 16.44 15.12
N SER A 369 5.17 16.64 14.88
CA SER A 369 4.61 17.73 14.08
C SER A 369 3.32 18.25 14.74
N PRO A 370 3.12 19.57 14.82
CA PRO A 370 1.94 20.15 15.46
C PRO A 370 0.66 20.09 14.60
N ASP A 371 0.80 19.88 13.30
CA ASP A 371 -0.28 20.03 12.32
C ASP A 371 -1.34 18.92 12.29
N PRO A 372 -0.99 17.62 12.34
CA PRO A 372 -1.98 16.57 12.17
C PRO A 372 -2.90 16.45 13.40
N VAL A 373 -4.20 16.44 13.16
CA VAL A 373 -5.25 16.21 14.16
C VAL A 373 -6.06 14.96 13.81
N PHE A 374 -6.53 14.26 14.86
CA PHE A 374 -7.23 12.99 14.73
C PHE A 374 -8.59 12.98 15.47
N PRO A 375 -9.62 13.66 14.94
CA PRO A 375 -10.95 13.64 15.53
C PRO A 375 -11.53 12.22 15.58
N VAL A 376 -11.94 11.77 16.77
CA VAL A 376 -12.49 10.42 16.97
C VAL A 376 -14.00 10.42 16.76
N PHE A 377 -14.47 9.62 15.81
CA PHE A 377 -15.89 9.44 15.48
C PHE A 377 -16.41 8.07 15.94
N SER A 378 -17.74 7.94 16.00
CA SER A 378 -18.42 6.68 16.32
C SER A 378 -18.19 5.65 15.20
N PRO A 379 -17.53 4.50 15.44
CA PRO A 379 -17.35 3.48 14.41
C PRO A 379 -18.70 2.95 13.90
N THR A 380 -19.72 2.85 14.74
CA THR A 380 -21.04 2.36 14.33
C THR A 380 -21.78 3.37 13.45
N ALA A 381 -21.73 4.67 13.78
CA ALA A 381 -22.32 5.70 12.93
C ALA A 381 -21.58 5.79 11.58
N MET A 382 -20.25 5.68 11.60
CA MET A 382 -19.43 5.66 10.39
C MET A 382 -19.70 4.42 9.53
N LEU A 383 -19.97 3.27 10.15
CA LEU A 383 -20.38 2.05 9.44
C LEU A 383 -21.74 2.21 8.77
N LEU A 384 -22.71 2.87 9.43
CA LEU A 384 -24.00 3.21 8.82
C LEU A 384 -23.80 4.07 7.57
N LEU A 385 -23.01 5.14 7.68
CA LEU A 385 -22.71 6.02 6.56
C LEU A 385 -22.02 5.27 5.42
N ALA A 386 -21.09 4.36 5.74
CA ALA A 386 -20.42 3.52 4.77
C ALA A 386 -21.39 2.63 3.98
N HIS A 387 -22.40 2.05 4.63
CA HIS A 387 -23.45 1.29 3.95
C HIS A 387 -24.33 2.15 3.05
N ILE A 388 -24.65 3.39 3.46
CA ILE A 388 -25.38 4.35 2.62
C ILE A 388 -24.56 4.70 1.37
N LEU A 389 -23.27 4.96 1.52
CA LEU A 389 -22.38 5.26 0.40
C LEU A 389 -22.22 4.06 -0.55
N GLU A 390 -22.03 2.84 -0.02
CA GLU A 390 -22.02 1.62 -0.85
C GLU A 390 -23.34 1.45 -1.60
N PHE A 391 -24.49 1.70 -0.96
CA PHE A 391 -25.79 1.62 -1.63
C PHE A 391 -25.93 2.62 -2.78
N ILE A 392 -25.55 3.88 -2.57
CA ILE A 392 -25.56 4.92 -3.62
C ILE A 392 -24.60 4.51 -4.75
N TYR A 393 -23.39 4.05 -4.39
CA TYR A 393 -22.36 3.61 -5.32
C TYR A 393 -22.85 2.48 -6.24
N LEU A 394 -23.41 1.43 -5.65
CA LEU A 394 -23.91 0.26 -6.37
C LEU A 394 -25.17 0.59 -7.17
N SER A 395 -26.09 1.40 -6.62
CA SER A 395 -27.28 1.83 -7.34
C SER A 395 -26.92 2.58 -8.62
N ARG A 396 -25.97 3.53 -8.55
CA ARG A 396 -25.47 4.22 -9.73
C ARG A 396 -24.85 3.25 -10.73
N PHE A 397 -24.03 2.31 -10.26
CA PHE A 397 -23.38 1.31 -11.11
C PHE A 397 -24.40 0.45 -11.86
N PHE A 398 -25.32 -0.21 -11.14
CA PHE A 398 -26.31 -1.10 -11.76
C PHE A 398 -27.28 -0.38 -12.68
N LEU A 399 -27.69 0.86 -12.36
CA LEU A 399 -28.52 1.65 -13.27
C LEU A 399 -27.75 2.08 -14.52
N SER A 400 -26.46 2.41 -14.41
CA SER A 400 -25.63 2.79 -15.57
C SER A 400 -25.36 1.63 -16.52
N GLU A 401 -25.18 0.42 -15.98
CA GLU A 401 -24.96 -0.81 -16.74
C GLU A 401 -26.26 -1.48 -17.21
N SER A 402 -27.43 -0.91 -16.88
CA SER A 402 -28.72 -1.48 -17.26
C SER A 402 -28.93 -1.43 -18.79
N SER A 403 -29.56 -2.45 -19.35
CA SER A 403 -29.97 -2.49 -20.76
C SER A 403 -31.10 -1.50 -21.09
N SER A 404 -31.89 -1.09 -20.09
CA SER A 404 -32.99 -0.13 -20.26
C SER A 404 -32.48 1.32 -20.35
N GLN A 405 -32.88 2.05 -21.39
CA GLN A 405 -32.59 3.49 -21.52
C GLN A 405 -33.15 4.30 -20.34
N LEU A 406 -34.34 3.93 -19.84
CA LEU A 406 -34.98 4.61 -18.72
C LEU A 406 -34.14 4.47 -17.44
N MET A 407 -33.60 3.28 -17.18
CA MET A 407 -32.73 3.05 -16.00
C MET A 407 -31.42 3.82 -16.12
N ARG A 408 -30.80 3.85 -17.32
CA ARG A 408 -29.61 4.67 -17.57
C ARG A 408 -29.88 6.17 -17.42
N PHE A 409 -31.09 6.63 -17.75
CA PHE A 409 -31.52 8.00 -17.50
C PHE A 409 -31.60 8.27 -15.98
N PHE A 410 -32.22 7.38 -15.20
CA PHE A 410 -32.26 7.51 -13.74
C PHE A 410 -30.87 7.49 -13.08
N ALA A 411 -29.91 6.74 -13.63
CA ALA A 411 -28.54 6.71 -13.15
C ALA A 411 -27.90 8.12 -13.10
N ARG A 412 -28.30 9.03 -14.00
CA ARG A 412 -27.78 10.40 -14.06
C ARG A 412 -28.17 11.25 -12.85
N PHE A 413 -29.27 10.92 -12.17
CA PHE A 413 -29.73 11.62 -10.97
C PHE A 413 -29.09 11.08 -9.68
N ILE A 414 -28.49 9.89 -9.70
CA ILE A 414 -27.76 9.37 -8.54
C ILE A 414 -26.37 10.03 -8.50
N PRO A 415 -25.98 10.66 -7.37
CA PRO A 415 -24.71 11.35 -7.28
C PRO A 415 -23.53 10.39 -7.50
N ASN A 416 -22.49 10.87 -8.18
CA ASN A 416 -21.24 10.12 -8.31
C ASN A 416 -20.39 10.32 -7.07
N ILE A 417 -20.03 9.24 -6.40
CA ILE A 417 -19.13 9.29 -5.24
C ILE A 417 -17.70 9.38 -5.77
N THR A 418 -17.06 10.54 -5.60
CA THR A 418 -15.71 10.86 -6.08
C THR A 418 -14.82 11.34 -4.93
N GLY A 419 -13.52 11.47 -5.17
CA GLY A 419 -12.56 11.87 -4.14
C GLY A 419 -12.31 10.76 -3.13
N ASP A 420 -11.90 11.15 -1.92
CA ASP A 420 -11.51 10.26 -0.82
C ASP A 420 -12.72 9.65 -0.07
N ILE A 421 -13.89 10.30 -0.11
CA ILE A 421 -15.13 9.75 0.48
C ILE A 421 -15.54 8.40 -0.13
N ILE A 422 -15.09 8.06 -1.34
CA ILE A 422 -15.31 6.72 -1.95
C ILE A 422 -14.73 5.60 -1.09
N ASN A 423 -13.71 5.91 -0.28
CA ASN A 423 -13.05 4.95 0.60
C ASN A 423 -13.98 4.53 1.74
N LEU A 424 -14.96 5.36 2.13
CA LEU A 424 -15.93 5.06 3.19
C LEU A 424 -17.02 4.12 2.69
N GLN A 425 -16.66 2.84 2.61
CA GLN A 425 -17.57 1.74 2.30
C GLN A 425 -17.33 0.59 3.29
N PRO A 426 -18.27 -0.36 3.49
CA PRO A 426 -18.18 -1.36 4.55
C PRO A 426 -16.94 -2.25 4.44
N SER A 427 -16.39 -2.39 3.23
CA SER A 427 -15.12 -3.08 2.96
C SER A 427 -13.92 -2.46 3.71
N LEU A 428 -13.92 -1.14 3.94
CA LEU A 428 -12.88 -0.45 4.71
C LEU A 428 -12.81 -0.97 6.15
N PHE A 429 -13.95 -1.14 6.81
CA PHE A 429 -14.04 -1.64 8.19
C PHE A 429 -13.45 -3.05 8.31
N ALA A 430 -13.67 -3.89 7.30
CA ALA A 430 -13.12 -5.24 7.26
C ALA A 430 -11.59 -5.28 7.11
N LEU A 431 -10.94 -4.15 6.86
CA LEU A 431 -9.48 -4.01 6.83
C LEU A 431 -8.94 -3.21 8.03
N THR A 432 -9.60 -2.13 8.44
CA THR A 432 -9.07 -1.17 9.42
C THR A 432 -9.71 -1.25 10.79
N SER A 433 -10.84 -1.95 10.96
CA SER A 433 -11.55 -2.10 12.24
C SER A 433 -11.38 -3.51 12.84
N ILE A 434 -10.28 -4.19 12.51
CA ILE A 434 -9.87 -5.49 13.04
C ILE A 434 -8.38 -5.45 13.40
N HIS A 435 -7.97 -6.18 14.44
CA HIS A 435 -6.59 -6.28 14.87
C HIS A 435 -5.84 -7.28 14.00
N LEU A 436 -4.80 -6.81 13.32
CA LEU A 436 -4.03 -7.60 12.36
C LEU A 436 -2.59 -7.70 12.82
N VAL A 437 -2.17 -8.93 13.11
CA VAL A 437 -0.79 -9.27 13.43
C VAL A 437 -0.25 -10.13 12.30
N PHE A 438 0.79 -9.65 11.64
CA PHE A 438 1.47 -10.41 10.59
C PHE A 438 2.74 -11.04 11.15
N ASP A 439 2.89 -12.35 10.96
CA ASP A 439 4.07 -13.12 11.33
C ASP A 439 5.01 -13.22 10.11
N ASP A 440 6.18 -12.59 10.23
CA ASP A 440 7.24 -12.55 9.24
C ASP A 440 8.44 -13.46 9.58
N SER A 441 8.29 -14.33 10.59
CA SER A 441 9.36 -15.20 11.09
C SER A 441 10.04 -16.00 9.98
N ARG A 442 9.27 -16.52 9.02
CA ARG A 442 9.80 -17.27 7.88
C ARG A 442 10.66 -16.43 6.94
N ALA A 443 10.29 -15.16 6.72
CA ALA A 443 11.10 -14.24 5.91
C ALA A 443 12.42 -13.91 6.60
N ARG A 444 12.41 -13.80 7.94
CA ARG A 444 13.60 -13.49 8.76
C ARG A 444 14.58 -14.65 8.91
N LEU A 445 14.15 -15.89 8.68
CA LEU A 445 15.04 -17.04 8.73
C LEU A 445 16.25 -16.84 7.80
N PRO A 446 17.45 -17.30 8.19
CA PRO A 446 18.62 -17.23 7.33
C PRO A 446 18.42 -18.07 6.05
N PRO A 447 19.13 -17.76 4.95
CA PRO A 447 19.06 -18.48 3.68
C PRO A 447 19.15 -20.01 3.81
N ALA A 448 20.05 -20.50 4.68
CA ALA A 448 20.28 -21.92 4.93
C ALA A 448 19.07 -22.65 5.54
N LYS A 449 18.15 -21.91 6.17
CA LYS A 449 16.91 -22.45 6.74
C LYS A 449 15.68 -22.17 5.86
N GLY A 450 15.89 -21.75 4.62
CA GLY A 450 14.80 -21.48 3.67
C GLY A 450 14.09 -20.14 3.87
N GLY A 451 14.70 -19.19 4.59
CA GLY A 451 14.21 -17.82 4.66
C GLY A 451 14.89 -16.88 3.67
N LEU A 452 14.48 -15.61 3.70
CA LEU A 452 15.06 -14.56 2.87
C LEU A 452 16.33 -13.96 3.48
N GLY A 453 16.57 -14.18 4.78
CA GLY A 453 17.51 -13.37 5.56
C GLY A 453 17.01 -11.93 5.73
N TYR A 454 15.71 -11.70 5.61
CA TYR A 454 15.13 -10.37 5.74
C TYR A 454 15.30 -9.85 7.16
N ASN A 455 15.86 -8.66 7.31
CA ASN A 455 15.91 -7.94 8.57
C ASN A 455 15.53 -6.48 8.33
N GLY A 456 14.32 -6.09 8.72
CA GLY A 456 13.88 -4.69 8.58
C GLY A 456 14.77 -3.76 9.40
N CYS A 457 15.48 -2.84 8.74
CA CYS A 457 16.36 -1.86 9.38
C CYS A 457 15.59 -0.92 10.32
N PHE A 458 14.32 -0.66 10.01
CA PHE A 458 13.46 0.23 10.79
C PHE A 458 12.46 -0.53 11.64
N THR A 459 12.29 -0.10 12.88
CA THR A 459 11.06 -0.33 13.63
C THR A 459 9.96 0.61 13.14
N SER A 460 8.68 0.33 13.42
CA SER A 460 7.60 1.23 13.03
C SER A 460 7.74 2.63 13.64
N LEU A 461 8.23 2.75 14.89
CA LEU A 461 8.52 4.05 15.51
C LEU A 461 9.60 4.82 14.75
N GLN A 462 10.70 4.16 14.40
CA GLN A 462 11.78 4.80 13.64
C GLN A 462 11.31 5.19 12.23
N GLY A 463 10.52 4.35 11.58
CA GLY A 463 9.88 4.67 10.30
C GLY A 463 8.99 5.90 10.40
N LEU A 464 8.22 6.06 11.49
CA LEU A 464 7.39 7.24 11.74
C LEU A 464 8.25 8.50 11.94
N CYS A 465 9.32 8.42 12.74
CA CYS A 465 10.26 9.51 12.93
C CYS A 465 10.85 9.97 11.59
N LYS A 466 11.35 9.03 10.78
CA LYS A 466 11.92 9.33 9.45
C LYS A 466 10.87 9.89 8.49
N THR A 467 9.63 9.41 8.56
CA THR A 467 8.53 9.93 7.73
C THR A 467 8.25 11.40 8.03
N VAL A 468 8.22 11.79 9.30
CA VAL A 468 7.99 13.19 9.70
C VAL A 468 9.19 14.06 9.30
N ASP A 469 10.41 13.60 9.57
CA ASP A 469 11.64 14.32 9.21
C ASP A 469 11.73 14.60 7.70
N GLU A 470 11.48 13.59 6.86
CA GLU A 470 11.46 13.75 5.40
C GLU A 470 10.32 14.68 4.93
N HIS A 471 9.16 14.64 5.58
CA HIS A 471 8.06 15.56 5.27
C HIS A 471 8.42 17.02 5.57
N ILE A 472 9.07 17.28 6.72
CA ILE A 472 9.55 18.61 7.09
C ILE A 472 10.63 19.08 6.11
N LYS A 473 11.60 18.22 5.76
CA LYS A 473 12.65 18.52 4.78
C LYS A 473 12.11 18.81 3.38
N ALA A 474 10.99 18.18 3.03
CA ALA A 474 10.27 18.45 1.77
C ALA A 474 9.42 19.74 1.82
N GLY A 475 9.56 20.56 2.87
CA GLY A 475 8.81 21.80 3.05
C GLY A 475 7.32 21.55 3.29
N GLU A 476 6.98 20.46 3.98
CA GLU A 476 5.61 20.03 4.26
C GLU A 476 4.75 19.77 3.01
N SER A 477 5.40 19.62 1.87
CA SER A 477 4.74 19.24 0.62
C SER A 477 4.46 17.74 0.59
N GLY A 478 3.33 17.36 0.00
CA GLY A 478 2.89 15.98 -0.14
C GLY A 478 2.73 15.55 -1.59
N GLU A 479 2.94 14.26 -1.86
CA GLU A 479 2.57 13.68 -3.15
C GLU A 479 1.04 13.67 -3.32
N GLU A 480 0.57 13.83 -4.56
CA GLU A 480 -0.87 13.80 -4.87
C GLU A 480 -1.56 12.52 -4.35
N ARG A 481 -0.83 11.39 -4.39
CA ARG A 481 -1.31 10.11 -3.88
C ARG A 481 -1.71 10.18 -2.39
N SER A 482 -0.99 10.94 -1.58
CA SER A 482 -1.29 11.09 -0.15
C SER A 482 -2.61 11.80 0.13
N LEU A 483 -3.09 12.62 -0.82
CA LEU A 483 -4.40 13.28 -0.74
C LEU A 483 -5.57 12.33 -1.05
N SER A 484 -5.32 11.19 -1.70
CA SER A 484 -6.34 10.20 -2.05
C SER A 484 -6.65 9.19 -0.94
N GLY A 485 -5.81 9.14 0.09
CA GLY A 485 -6.00 8.31 1.28
C GLY A 485 -7.02 8.91 2.26
N GLY A 486 -7.57 8.06 3.13
CA GLY A 486 -8.49 8.48 4.20
C GLY A 486 -9.85 8.99 3.72
N ILE A 487 -10.50 9.80 4.57
CA ILE A 487 -11.85 10.33 4.36
C ILE A 487 -11.92 11.77 4.92
N SER A 488 -12.17 12.74 4.04
CA SER A 488 -12.43 14.12 4.42
C SER A 488 -13.93 14.40 4.42
N PHE A 489 -14.47 14.87 5.53
CA PHE A 489 -15.78 15.51 5.56
C PHE A 489 -15.52 17.00 5.29
N GLY A 490 -16.07 17.54 4.21
CA GLY A 490 -15.81 18.90 3.75
C GLY A 490 -16.30 20.00 4.69
N PHE A 491 -15.76 20.07 5.91
CA PHE A 491 -15.73 21.27 6.71
C PHE A 491 -14.73 22.22 6.05
N GLY A 492 -15.18 23.45 5.73
CA GLY A 492 -14.62 24.34 4.71
C GLY A 492 -13.17 24.83 4.86
N LEU A 493 -12.37 24.26 5.75
CA LEU A 493 -10.96 24.59 5.97
C LEU A 493 -10.04 24.01 4.88
N THR A 494 -10.32 22.80 4.37
CA THR A 494 -9.48 22.16 3.33
C THR A 494 -9.62 22.79 1.94
N LYS A 495 -10.75 23.42 1.60
CA LYS A 495 -10.87 24.18 0.35
C LYS A 495 -10.13 25.51 0.41
N ALA A 496 -10.10 26.16 1.59
CA ALA A 496 -9.38 27.41 1.79
C ALA A 496 -7.85 27.17 1.76
N SER A 497 -7.35 26.14 2.43
CA SER A 497 -5.92 25.78 2.36
C SER A 497 -5.48 25.40 0.94
N ARG A 498 -6.29 24.60 0.22
CA ARG A 498 -6.04 24.26 -1.20
C ARG A 498 -5.98 25.47 -2.14
N GLY A 499 -6.71 26.54 -1.81
CA GLY A 499 -6.65 27.81 -2.56
C GLY A 499 -5.33 28.52 -2.31
N VAL A 500 -4.93 28.61 -1.04
CA VAL A 500 -3.68 29.28 -0.62
C VAL A 500 -2.46 28.53 -1.14
N ASP A 501 -2.38 27.20 -1.01
CA ASP A 501 -1.23 26.41 -1.47
C ASP A 501 -1.04 26.48 -2.99
N LYS A 502 -2.13 26.49 -3.76
CA LYS A 502 -2.08 26.66 -5.22
C LYS A 502 -1.60 28.05 -5.62
N VAL A 503 -2.02 29.08 -4.89
CA VAL A 503 -1.56 30.46 -5.12
C VAL A 503 -0.10 30.58 -4.76
N GLN A 504 0.33 30.02 -3.62
CA GLN A 504 1.70 30.06 -3.15
C GLN A 504 2.66 29.30 -4.07
N LYS A 505 2.24 28.14 -4.59
CA LYS A 505 3.00 27.38 -5.60
C LYS A 505 3.13 28.15 -6.92
N LYS A 506 2.04 28.77 -7.39
CA LYS A 506 2.09 29.63 -8.58
C LYS A 506 3.00 30.85 -8.40
N VAL A 507 2.93 31.50 -7.24
CA VAL A 507 3.80 32.64 -6.91
C VAL A 507 5.27 32.20 -6.84
N SER A 508 5.56 31.04 -6.26
CA SER A 508 6.93 30.51 -6.20
C SER A 508 7.47 30.09 -7.57
N GLU A 509 6.65 29.48 -8.44
CA GLU A 509 7.03 29.14 -9.81
C GLU A 509 7.26 30.41 -10.65
N GLN A 510 6.44 31.44 -10.45
CA GLN A 510 6.57 32.73 -11.14
C GLN A 510 7.81 33.50 -10.68
N LEU A 511 8.09 33.53 -9.38
CA LEU A 511 9.32 34.13 -8.84
C LEU A 511 10.60 33.41 -9.30
N GLN A 512 10.55 32.08 -9.48
CA GLN A 512 11.69 31.33 -10.04
C GLN A 512 11.90 31.63 -11.52
N LEU A 513 10.82 31.77 -12.31
CA LEU A 513 10.90 32.17 -13.72
C LEU A 513 11.45 33.61 -13.87
N ASP A 514 10.99 34.53 -13.03
CA ASP A 514 11.44 35.93 -13.05
C ASP A 514 12.92 36.05 -12.62
N ALA A 515 13.37 35.28 -11.64
CA ALA A 515 14.77 35.25 -11.20
C ALA A 515 15.71 34.66 -12.27
N VAL A 516 15.26 33.67 -13.05
CA VAL A 516 16.03 33.11 -14.18
C VAL A 516 16.01 34.04 -15.39
N GLY A 517 14.94 34.80 -15.60
CA GLY A 517 14.84 35.83 -16.63
C GLY A 517 15.70 37.07 -16.36
N ALA A 518 15.99 37.39 -15.10
CA ALA A 518 16.85 38.51 -14.71
C ALA A 518 18.36 38.16 -14.68
N LEU A 519 18.71 36.88 -14.85
CA LEU A 519 20.09 36.37 -14.86
C LEU A 519 20.58 35.94 -16.27
N ASN A 520 19.75 36.15 -17.29
CA ASN A 520 20.13 36.12 -18.71
C ASN A 520 20.04 37.54 -19.29
#